data_AF-A0A1G2UIQ1-F1
#
_entry.id   AF-A0A1G2UIQ1-F1
#
_cell.length_a   1.000
_cell.length_b   1.000
_cell.length_c   1.000
_cell.angle_alpha   90.00
_cell.angle_beta   90.00
_cell.angle_gamma   90.00
#
_symmetry.space_group_name_H-M   'P 1'
#
loop_
_entity.id
_entity.type
_entity.pdbx_description
1 polymer ?
#
loop_
_entity_poly.entity_id
_entity_poly.type
_entity_poly.pdbx_seq_one_letter_code
_entity_poly.pdbx_strand_id
1 'polypeptide(L)' 'MKMHKIAFILLIIGGINWGLTGVINGWNLANYVGSTLAMVIYILVGVSAIFEIFSHKGLCRNCNPQGSM' A
#
# COMPACT_ATOMS: atom_id res chain seq x y z
N MET A 1 0.85 1.52 -16.37
CA MET A 1 0.48 0.09 -16.26
C MET A 1 1.36 -0.77 -15.33
N LYS A 2 2.69 -0.55 -15.20
CA LYS A 2 3.54 -1.33 -14.25
C LYS A 2 3.57 -0.73 -12.83
N MET A 3 3.75 0.59 -12.70
CA MET A 3 3.87 1.28 -11.40
C MET A 3 2.61 1.17 -10.52
N HIS A 4 1.41 1.28 -11.11
CA HIS A 4 0.13 1.13 -10.40
C HIS A 4 -0.03 -0.26 -9.76
N LYS A 5 0.34 -1.35 -10.45
CA LYS A 5 0.27 -2.69 -9.83
C LYS A 5 1.22 -2.82 -8.65
N ILE A 6 2.43 -2.28 -8.78
CA ILE A 6 3.46 -2.35 -7.74
C ILE A 6 3.03 -1.51 -6.53
N ALA A 7 2.62 -0.26 -6.73
CA ALA A 7 2.12 0.61 -5.65
C ALA A 7 0.90 -0.01 -4.95
N PHE A 8 -0.08 -0.51 -5.70
CA PHE A 8 -1.25 -1.21 -5.15
C PHE A 8 -0.89 -2.46 -4.35
N ILE A 9 0.08 -3.26 -4.81
CA ILE A 9 0.58 -4.44 -4.07
C ILE A 9 1.28 -4.01 -2.78
N LEU A 10 2.15 -2.99 -2.80
CA LEU A 10 2.79 -2.45 -1.60
C LEU A 10 1.75 -1.92 -0.59
N LEU A 11 0.70 -1.26 -1.09
CA LEU A 11 -0.40 -0.74 -0.29
C LEU A 11 -1.21 -1.89 0.34
N ILE A 12 -1.53 -2.94 -0.42
CA ILE A 12 -2.19 -4.15 0.12
C ILE A 12 -1.33 -4.81 1.20
N ILE A 13 -0.02 -4.97 0.99
CA ILE A 13 0.87 -5.57 1.98
C ILE A 13 0.88 -4.73 3.27
N GLY A 14 1.00 -3.41 3.15
CA GLY A 14 0.93 -2.48 4.28
C GLY A 14 -0.43 -2.51 5.00
N GLY A 15 -1.53 -2.53 4.25
CA GLY A 15 -2.89 -2.57 4.76
C GLY A 15 -3.22 -3.88 5.46
N ILE A 16 -2.78 -5.03 4.92
CA ILE A 16 -2.89 -6.33 5.58
C ILE A 16 -2.07 -6.33 6.87
N ASN A 17 -0.87 -5.76 6.87
CA ASN A 17 -0.05 -5.68 8.08
C ASN A 17 -0.74 -4.86 9.18
N TRP A 18 -1.28 -3.69 8.84
CA TRP A 18 -2.02 -2.85 9.79
C TRP A 18 -3.34 -3.48 10.23
N GLY A 19 -4.04 -4.18 9.33
CA GLY A 19 -5.25 -4.95 9.64
C GLY A 19 -4.98 -6.08 10.64
N LEU A 20 -3.93 -6.88 10.42
CA LEU A 20 -3.53 -7.91 11.37
C LEU A 20 -3.05 -7.30 12.70
N THR A 21 -2.39 -6.14 12.68
CA THR A 21 -1.99 -5.43 13.91
C THR A 21 -3.21 -5.00 14.74
N GLY A 22 -4.29 -4.58 14.09
CA GLY A 22 -5.54 -4.20 14.75
C GLY A 22 -6.39 -5.39 15.25
N VAL A 23 -6.31 -6.54 14.56
CA VAL A 23 -7.07 -7.76 14.91
C VAL A 23 -6.33 -8.63 15.93
N ILE A 24 -5.00 -8.72 15.83
CA ILE A 24 -4.16 -9.54 16.69
C ILE A 24 -3.35 -8.60 17.59
N ASN A 25 -3.75 -8.53 18.85
CA ASN A 25 -3.12 -7.65 19.82
C ASN A 25 -1.63 -8.03 20.02
N GLY A 26 -0.71 -7.12 19.65
CA GLY A 26 0.74 -7.33 19.75
C GLY A 26 1.42 -7.85 18.47
N TRP A 27 0.67 -8.15 17.40
CA TRP A 27 1.27 -8.52 16.12
C TRP A 27 1.68 -7.25 15.37
N ASN A 28 2.97 -7.05 15.17
CA ASN A 28 3.47 -5.97 14.32
C ASN A 28 4.73 -6.44 13.61
N LEU A 29 4.74 -6.39 12.28
CA LEU A 29 5.92 -6.69 11.48
C LEU A 29 7.16 -5.93 11.97
N ALA A 30 6.99 -4.70 12.49
CA ALA A 30 8.07 -3.91 13.05
C ALA A 30 8.85 -4.60 14.18
N ASN A 31 8.19 -5.47 14.95
CA ASN A 31 8.80 -6.20 16.06
C ASN A 31 9.75 -7.31 15.57
N TYR A 32 9.60 -7.78 14.33
CA TYR A 32 10.37 -8.89 13.77
C TYR A 32 11.55 -8.44 12.89
N VAL A 33 11.47 -7.25 12.27
CA VAL A 33 12.50 -6.72 11.36
C VAL A 33 13.38 -5.63 11.97
N GLY A 34 13.05 -5.13 13.16
CA GLY A 34 13.80 -4.08 13.85
C GLY A 34 13.33 -2.66 13.48
N SER A 35 13.54 -1.72 14.41
CA SER A 35 12.94 -0.38 14.40
C SER A 35 13.31 0.48 13.17
N THR A 36 14.56 0.40 12.70
CA THR A 36 15.03 1.20 11.56
C THR A 36 14.44 0.70 10.24
N LEU A 37 14.41 -0.62 10.03
CA LEU A 37 13.87 -1.20 8.80
C LEU A 37 12.34 -1.06 8.75
N ALA A 38 11.67 -1.20 9.90
CA ALA A 38 10.25 -0.96 10.04
C ALA A 38 9.84 0.48 9.64
N MET A 39 10.62 1.48 10.06
CA MET A 39 10.39 2.88 9.71
C MET A 39 10.45 3.10 8.19
N VAL A 40 11.46 2.52 7.52
CA VAL A 40 11.60 2.60 6.06
C VAL A 40 10.40 1.96 5.36
N ILE A 41 9.97 0.78 5.80
CA ILE A 41 8.79 0.09 5.25
C ILE A 41 7.52 0.95 5.42
N TYR A 42 7.31 1.54 6.59
CA TYR A 42 6.13 2.39 6.82
C TYR A 42 6.13 3.66 5.96
N ILE A 43 7.29 4.28 5.75
CA ILE A 43 7.42 5.44 4.85
C ILE A 43 7.08 5.02 3.41
N LEU A 44 7.63 3.90 2.94
CA LEU A 44 7.35 3.35 1.61
C LEU A 44 5.87 3.01 1.41
N VAL A 45 5.24 2.41 2.42
CA VAL A 45 3.80 2.09 2.42
C VAL A 45 2.97 3.39 2.38
N GLY A 46 3.30 4.39 3.19
CA GLY A 46 2.61 5.67 3.21
C GLY A 46 2.71 6.43 1.88
N VAL A 47 3.89 6.48 1.28
CA VAL A 47 4.10 7.08 -0.04
C VAL A 47 3.34 6.32 -1.12
N SER A 48 3.31 4.99 -1.06
CA SER A 48 2.52 4.15 -1.98
C SER A 48 1.02 4.42 -1.84
N ALA A 49 0.51 4.62 -0.61
CA ALA A 49 -0.88 4.94 -0.36
C ALA A 49 -1.28 6.31 -0.93
N ILE A 50 -0.45 7.32 -0.71
CA ILE A 50 -0.65 8.66 -1.28
C ILE A 50 -0.64 8.59 -2.82
N PHE A 51 0.36 7.93 -3.40
CA PHE A 51 0.46 7.78 -4.86
C PHE A 51 -0.80 7.14 -5.45
N GLU A 52 -1.32 6.11 -4.79
CA GLU A 52 -2.50 5.41 -5.27
C GLU A 52 -3.79 6.22 -5.11
N ILE A 53 -3.95 6.98 -4.02
CA ILE A 53 -5.09 7.89 -3.87
C ILE A 53 -5.18 8.87 -5.04
N PHE A 54 -4.05 9.45 -5.47
CA PHE A 54 -4.04 10.43 -6.55
C PHE A 54 -4.03 9.83 -7.96
N SER A 55 -3.47 8.62 -8.13
CA SER A 55 -3.24 8.04 -9.46
C SER A 55 -4.21 6.91 -9.84
N HIS A 56 -4.92 6.32 -8.88
CA HIS A 56 -5.75 5.13 -9.09
C HIS A 56 -6.89 5.37 -10.09
N LYS A 57 -7.60 6.50 -10.01
CA LYS A 57 -8.68 6.81 -10.97
C LYS A 57 -8.17 6.92 -12.41
N GLY A 58 -6.96 7.44 -12.65
CA GLY A 58 -6.41 7.59 -13.99
C GLY A 58 -5.74 6.34 -14.56
N LEU A 59 -5.24 5.45 -13.68
CA LEU A 59 -4.48 4.26 -14.06
C LEU A 59 -5.28 2.95 -14.00
N CYS A 60 -6.37 2.91 -13.23
CA CYS A 60 -7.19 1.72 -13.09
C CYS A 60 -8.20 1.60 -14.24
N ARG A 61 -8.04 0.54 -15.05
CA ARG A 61 -8.93 0.25 -16.19
C ARG A 61 -10.39 -0.01 -15.78
N ASN A 62 -10.67 -0.35 -14.52
CA ASN A 62 -12.03 -0.54 -14.02
C ASN A 62 -12.63 0.75 -13.43
N CYS A 63 -11.80 1.70 -12.98
CA CYS A 63 -12.27 2.98 -12.44
C CYS A 63 -12.31 4.09 -13.50
N ASN A 64 -11.55 3.93 -14.59
CA ASN A 64 -11.63 4.71 -15.83
C ASN A 64 -11.58 3.74 -17.02
N PRO A 65 -12.72 3.10 -17.36
CA PRO A 65 -12.80 2.20 -18.50
C PRO A 65 -12.27 2.87 -19.76
N GLN A 66 -11.33 2.21 -20.43
CA GLN A 66 -10.81 2.65 -21.74
C GLN A 66 -12.00 2.84 -22.68
N GLY A 67 -12.37 4.10 -22.94
CA GLY A 67 -13.54 4.49 -23.73
C GLY A 67 -14.31 5.72 -23.23
N SER A 68 -13.96 6.34 -22.10
CA SER A 68 -14.49 7.65 -21.70
C SER A 68 -13.69 8.83 -22.30
N MET A 69 -13.54 8.80 -23.62
CA MET A 69 -13.46 9.98 -24.49
C MET A 69 -14.27 9.67 -25.74
#